data_AF-A0A6I7TYQ5-F1
#
_entry.id   AF-A0A6I7TYQ5-F1
#
_cell.length_a   1.000
_cell.length_b   1.000
_cell.length_c   1.000
_cell.angle_alpha   90.00
_cell.angle_beta   90.00
_cell.angle_gamma   90.00
#
_symmetry.space_group_name_H-M   'P 1'
#
loop_
_entity.id
_entity.type
_entity.pdbx_description
1 polymer ?
#
loop_
_entity_poly.entity_id
_entity_poly.type
_entity_poly.pdbx_seq_one_letter_code
_entity_poly.pdbx_strand_id
1 'polypeptide(L)' 'MEKAKSILYVLRIKDFAVHPDETQLVFDTNLNGTSNLWAMDLPDAYPYQLSFLN' A
#
# COMPACT_ATOMS: atom_id res chain seq x y z
N MET A 1 -22.67 13.93 -7.00
CA MET A 1 -22.57 12.93 -5.91
C MET A 1 -21.83 11.66 -6.34
N GLU A 2 -22.13 11.05 -7.48
CA GLU A 2 -21.46 9.80 -7.92
C GLU A 2 -19.92 9.89 -8.07
N LYS A 3 -19.39 10.96 -8.67
CA LYS A 3 -17.93 11.21 -8.75
C LYS A 3 -17.23 11.34 -7.38
N ALA A 4 -17.95 11.70 -6.33
CA ALA A 4 -17.38 11.81 -4.97
C ALA A 4 -17.37 10.47 -4.23
N LYS A 5 -18.20 9.51 -4.65
CA LYS A 5 -18.14 8.14 -4.11
C LYS A 5 -17.01 7.33 -4.74
N SER A 6 -16.68 7.59 -6.00
CA SER A 6 -15.62 6.83 -6.69
C SER A 6 -14.25 6.99 -6.03
N ILE A 7 -13.96 8.14 -5.40
CA ILE A 7 -12.68 8.36 -4.69
C ILE A 7 -12.54 7.54 -3.40
N LEU A 8 -13.62 6.96 -2.87
CA LEU A 8 -13.58 6.07 -1.70
C LEU A 8 -13.04 4.67 -2.04
N TYR A 9 -13.09 4.29 -3.32
CA TYR A 9 -12.60 3.00 -3.82
C TYR A 9 -11.25 3.13 -4.53
N VAL A 10 -10.65 4.33 -4.51
CA VAL A 10 -9.33 4.57 -5.10
C VAL A 10 -8.25 4.17 -4.10
N LEU A 11 -7.39 3.26 -4.55
CA LEU A 11 -6.13 2.99 -3.87
C LEU A 11 -5.12 4.07 -4.24
N ARG A 12 -4.36 4.51 -3.24
CA ARG A 12 -3.43 5.63 -3.35
C ARG A 12 -2.11 5.21 -2.72
N ILE A 13 -1.06 5.21 -3.52
CA ILE A 13 0.32 5.02 -3.09
C ILE A 13 0.93 6.41 -2.87
N LYS A 14 1.45 6.70 -1.67
CA LYS A 14 2.07 8.00 -1.37
C LYS A 14 3.57 8.02 -1.61
N ASP A 15 4.24 6.97 -1.14
CA ASP A 15 5.69 6.83 -1.17
C ASP A 15 6.05 5.34 -1.14
N PHE A 16 7.28 5.02 -1.52
CA PHE A 16 7.79 3.66 -1.55
C PHE A 16 9.31 3.61 -1.35
N ALA A 17 9.78 2.45 -0.89
CA ALA A 17 11.19 2.10 -0.83
C ALA A 17 11.38 0.66 -1.30
N VAL A 18 12.49 0.40 -1.99
CA VAL A 18 12.88 -0.93 -2.44
C VAL A 18 14.10 -1.35 -1.63
N HIS A 19 14.12 -2.59 -1.16
CA HIS A 19 15.30 -3.14 -0.50
C HIS A 19 16.48 -3.19 -1.50
N PRO A 20 17.74 -2.93 -1.09
CA PRO A 20 18.86 -2.80 -2.03
C PRO A 20 19.16 -3.99 -2.93
N ASP A 21 18.75 -5.20 -2.54
CA ASP A 21 18.88 -6.43 -3.34
C ASP A 21 17.62 -6.74 -4.19
N GLU A 22 16.65 -5.81 -4.20
CA GLU A 22 15.38 -5.91 -4.93
C GLU A 22 14.48 -7.08 -4.50
N THR A 23 14.66 -7.61 -3.28
CA THR A 23 13.83 -8.71 -2.76
C THR A 23 12.52 -8.25 -2.11
N GLN A 24 12.39 -6.96 -1.77
CA GLN A 24 11.21 -6.45 -1.07
C GLN A 24 10.88 -5.01 -1.48
N LEU A 25 9.58 -4.74 -1.62
CA LEU A 25 9.00 -3.41 -1.80
C LEU A 25 8.19 -3.05 -0.56
N VAL A 26 8.44 -1.86 0.01
CA VAL A 26 7.64 -1.27 1.11
C VAL A 26 6.98 0.01 0.60
N PHE A 27 5.69 0.22 0.88
CA PHE A 27 4.95 1.39 0.39
C PHE A 27 3.80 1.80 1.32
N ASP A 28 3.50 3.11 1.36
CA ASP A 28 2.31 3.66 2.04
C ASP A 28 1.10 3.55 1.11
N THR A 29 0.08 2.80 1.53
CA THR A 29 -1.20 2.73 0.83
C THR A 29 -2.39 2.68 1.78
N ASN A 30 -3.57 3.03 1.25
CA ASN A 30 -4.87 2.93 1.92
C ASN A 30 -5.63 1.63 1.60
N LEU A 31 -4.93 0.52 1.42
CA LEU A 31 -5.52 -0.76 0.97
C LEU A 31 -6.67 -1.26 1.88
N ASN A 32 -6.57 -1.02 3.19
CA ASN A 32 -7.60 -1.35 4.17
C ASN A 32 -8.56 -0.17 4.50
N GLY A 33 -8.52 0.91 3.72
CA GLY A 33 -9.29 2.14 3.95
C GLY A 33 -8.54 3.23 4.72
N THR A 34 -7.38 2.93 5.32
CA THR A 34 -6.53 3.89 6.03
C THR A 34 -5.05 3.76 5.62
N SER A 35 -4.28 4.86 5.64
CA SER A 35 -2.84 4.82 5.32
C SER A 35 -2.12 3.89 6.28
N ASN A 36 -1.45 2.87 5.77
CA ASN A 36 -0.54 2.03 6.51
C ASN A 36 0.67 1.71 5.64
N LEU A 37 1.76 1.28 6.27
CA LEU A 37 2.87 0.66 5.56
C LEU A 37 2.50 -0.78 5.20
N TRP A 38 2.71 -1.12 3.94
CA TRP A 38 2.56 -2.46 3.40
C TRP A 38 3.87 -2.88 2.77
N ALA A 39 4.15 -4.18 2.77
CA ALA A 39 5.29 -4.76 2.09
C ALA A 39 4.85 -5.92 1.19
N MET A 40 5.62 -6.18 0.16
CA MET A 40 5.54 -7.42 -0.61
C MET A 40 6.94 -7.90 -0.94
N ASP A 41 7.12 -9.22 -0.91
CA ASP A 41 8.35 -9.84 -1.35
C ASP A 41 8.29 -10.01 -2.88
N LEU A 42 9.34 -9.57 -3.57
CA LEU A 42 9.44 -9.58 -5.03
C LEU A 42 9.99 -10.92 -5.53
N PRO A 43 9.59 -11.38 -6.74
CA PRO A 43 8.76 -10.68 -7.71
C PRO A 43 7.24 -10.83 -7.50
N ASP A 44 6.77 -11.91 -6.87
CA ASP A 44 5.35 -12.33 -6.95
C ASP A 44 4.74 -12.67 -5.58
N ALA A 45 4.56 -11.67 -4.71
CA ALA A 45 3.80 -11.82 -3.46
C ALA A 45 2.67 -10.79 -3.34
N TYR A 46 1.57 -11.21 -2.69
CA TYR A 46 0.51 -10.29 -2.30
C TYR A 46 0.98 -9.41 -1.12
N PRO A 47 0.65 -8.11 -1.08
CA PRO A 47 1.08 -7.24 0.02
C PRO A 47 0.57 -7.67 1.39
N TYR A 48 1.43 -7.56 2.40
CA TYR A 48 1.13 -7.75 3.82
C TYR A 48 1.33 -6.45 4.61
N GLN A 49 0.50 -6.24 5.62
CA GLN A 49 0.48 -4.99 6.39
C GLN A 49 1.58 -5.01 7.46
N LEU A 50 2.41 -3.96 7.50
CA LEU A 50 3.51 -3.79 8.45
C LEU A 50 3.13 -2.92 9.65
N SER A 51 2.33 -1.88 9.43
CA SER A 51 1.88 -0.97 10.48
C SER A 51 0.38 -1.10 10.69
N PHE A 52 -0.05 -0.99 11.94
CA PHE A 52 -1.46 -0.87 12.30
C PHE A 52 -1.61 0.46 13.01
N LEU A 53 -2.19 1.46 12.33
CA LEU A 53 -2.67 2.64 13.03
C LEU A 53 -3.77 2.19 14.00
N ASN A 54 -3.51 2.30 15.31
CA ASN A 54 -4.48 2.08 16.38
C ASN A 54 -5.43 3.27 16.50
#